data_AF-A0A7Y7C5G5-F1
#
_entry.id   AF-A0A7Y7C5G5-F1
#
_cell.length_a   1.000
_cell.length_b   1.000
_cell.length_c   1.000
_cell.angle_alpha   90.00
_cell.angle_beta   90.00
_cell.angle_gamma   90.00
#
_symmetry.space_group_name_H-M   'P 1'
#
loop_
_entity.id
_entity.type
_entity.pdbx_description
1 polymer ?
#
loop_
_entity_poly.entity_id
_entity_poly.type
_entity_poly.pdbx_seq_one_letter_code
_entity_poly.pdbx_strand_id
1 'polypeptide(L)'
;MVTVVVAAFLSSGLREALEREGFSYLDARGHLHLLSPGGVIHLEGAERSSKKAETGQLGVHGVRVVQVLLAQEAAVSVSELAKQANASVGQAHRVLTLLEKQGLVRSSGRGPQKRRDVRERTLLLDWLEQQPPATRREPSLDVALYARRPEELWLKTSTKLSTAGVGHALTGAAAAGLYGVGPTSVPISLIRISPEVSLAQAAALMGAEVTERGANLALLKDTGGVGCWGAKEKDGIQVAPAVRVYLDARSARRGEDIARQFREVALGY
;
A
#
# COMPACT_ATOMS: atom_id res chain seq x y z
N MET A 1 -33.00 -4.25 -43.99
CA MET A 1 -31.96 -3.67 -43.11
C MET A 1 -32.19 -4.21 -41.72
N VAL A 2 -31.17 -4.73 -41.06
CA VAL A 2 -31.25 -5.19 -39.67
C VAL A 2 -30.83 -4.02 -38.78
N THR A 3 -31.72 -3.55 -37.92
CA THR A 3 -31.39 -2.50 -36.95
C THR A 3 -30.63 -3.12 -35.78
N VAL A 4 -29.44 -2.59 -35.51
CA VAL A 4 -28.59 -3.04 -34.41
C VAL A 4 -28.49 -1.94 -33.35
N VAL A 5 -28.88 -2.27 -32.12
CA VAL A 5 -28.72 -1.40 -30.95
C VAL A 5 -27.32 -1.60 -30.39
N VAL A 6 -26.52 -0.52 -30.32
CA VAL A 6 -25.17 -0.55 -29.77
C VAL A 6 -25.09 0.32 -28.52
N ALA A 7 -24.63 -0.26 -27.40
CA ALA A 7 -24.48 0.47 -26.15
C ALA A 7 -23.22 0.02 -25.38
N ALA A 8 -22.73 0.86 -24.48
CA ALA A 8 -21.64 0.48 -23.57
C ALA A 8 -22.06 -0.66 -22.61
N PHE A 9 -23.35 -0.73 -22.27
CA PHE A 9 -23.92 -1.75 -21.40
C PHE A 9 -25.41 -1.92 -21.69
N LEU A 10 -25.85 -3.16 -21.87
CA LEU A 10 -27.26 -3.53 -21.89
C LEU A 10 -27.54 -4.45 -20.70
N SER A 11 -28.52 -4.13 -19.85
CA SER A 11 -28.94 -5.02 -18.77
C SER A 11 -29.60 -6.29 -19.34
N SER A 12 -29.63 -7.39 -18.57
CA SER A 12 -30.29 -8.63 -19.00
C SER A 12 -31.74 -8.41 -19.42
N GLY A 13 -32.51 -7.70 -18.59
CA GLY A 13 -33.91 -7.38 -18.91
C GLY A 13 -34.07 -6.52 -20.17
N LEU A 14 -33.13 -5.63 -20.47
CA LEU A 14 -33.15 -4.85 -21.71
C LEU A 14 -32.79 -5.70 -22.93
N ARG A 15 -31.84 -6.62 -22.81
CA ARG A 15 -31.50 -7.58 -23.87
C ARG A 15 -32.67 -8.50 -24.17
N GLU A 16 -33.30 -9.07 -23.15
CA GLU A 16 -34.50 -9.91 -23.31
C GLU A 16 -35.65 -9.16 -23.99
N ALA A 17 -35.85 -7.88 -23.64
CA ALA A 17 -36.83 -7.04 -24.31
C ALA A 17 -36.48 -6.81 -25.79
N LEU A 18 -35.21 -6.50 -26.10
CA LEU A 18 -34.76 -6.33 -27.48
C LEU A 18 -34.92 -7.61 -28.31
N GLU A 19 -34.61 -8.78 -27.74
CA GLU A 19 -34.81 -10.08 -28.40
C GLU A 19 -36.28 -10.36 -28.68
N ARG A 20 -37.15 -10.11 -27.68
CA ARG A 20 -38.60 -10.30 -27.81
C ARG A 20 -39.20 -9.41 -28.89
N GLU A 21 -38.68 -8.19 -29.03
CA GLU A 21 -39.09 -7.23 -30.05
C GLU A 21 -38.37 -7.42 -31.40
N GLY A 22 -37.53 -8.45 -31.54
CA GLY A 22 -36.86 -8.78 -32.80
C GLY A 22 -35.76 -7.80 -33.22
N PHE A 23 -35.10 -7.15 -32.25
CA PHE A 23 -33.96 -6.28 -32.50
C PHE A 23 -32.63 -7.02 -32.32
N SER A 24 -31.67 -6.68 -33.19
CA SER A 24 -30.28 -7.08 -32.98
C SER A 24 -29.60 -6.12 -32.00
N TYR A 25 -28.64 -6.60 -31.22
CA TYR A 25 -27.87 -5.75 -30.31
C TYR A 25 -26.42 -6.19 -30.16
N LEU A 26 -25.58 -5.25 -29.74
CA LEU A 26 -24.20 -5.46 -29.32
C LEU A 26 -23.89 -4.55 -28.12
N ASP A 27 -23.24 -5.09 -27.09
CA ASP A 27 -22.67 -4.26 -26.02
C ASP A 27 -21.17 -4.45 -25.81
N ALA A 28 -20.54 -3.48 -25.13
CA ALA A 28 -19.10 -3.51 -24.84
C ALA A 28 -18.69 -4.60 -23.82
N ARG A 29 -19.64 -5.38 -23.27
CA ARG A 29 -19.37 -6.56 -22.45
C ARG A 29 -19.31 -7.85 -23.27
N GLY A 30 -19.52 -7.75 -24.59
CA GLY A 30 -19.44 -8.87 -25.51
C GLY A 30 -20.75 -9.63 -25.65
N HIS A 31 -21.88 -9.10 -25.16
CA HIS A 31 -23.18 -9.66 -25.50
C HIS A 31 -23.55 -9.23 -26.92
N LEU A 32 -23.86 -10.20 -27.78
CA LEU A 32 -24.24 -9.99 -29.17
C LEU A 32 -25.45 -10.84 -29.52
N HIS A 33 -26.46 -10.22 -30.12
CA HIS A 33 -27.56 -10.91 -30.76
C HIS A 33 -27.76 -10.31 -32.15
N LEU A 34 -27.48 -11.09 -33.20
CA LEU A 34 -27.67 -10.68 -34.59
C LEU A 34 -28.68 -11.59 -35.27
N LEU A 35 -29.73 -10.96 -35.79
CA LEU A 35 -30.73 -11.60 -36.63
C LEU A 35 -30.26 -11.54 -38.09
N SER A 36 -30.34 -12.66 -38.79
CA SER A 36 -30.01 -12.76 -40.22
C SER A 36 -31.02 -13.63 -40.96
N PRO A 37 -31.21 -13.45 -42.28
CA PRO A 37 -32.04 -14.34 -43.06
C PRO A 37 -31.48 -15.78 -42.98
N GLY A 38 -32.22 -16.68 -42.32
CA GLY A 38 -31.83 -18.08 -42.15
C GLY A 38 -31.15 -18.44 -40.83
N GLY A 39 -30.99 -17.50 -39.89
CA GLY A 39 -30.45 -17.86 -38.58
C GLY A 39 -30.18 -16.69 -37.63
N VAL A 40 -29.81 -17.06 -36.41
CA VAL A 40 -29.47 -16.13 -35.32
C VAL A 40 -28.06 -16.43 -34.84
N ILE A 41 -27.25 -15.37 -34.70
CA ILE A 41 -25.98 -15.43 -33.98
C ILE A 41 -26.24 -14.85 -32.59
N HIS A 42 -26.12 -15.68 -31.56
CA HIS A 42 -26.25 -15.25 -30.17
C HIS A 42 -24.94 -15.58 -29.43
N LEU A 43 -24.29 -14.56 -28.90
CA LEU A 43 -23.11 -14.67 -28.03
C LEU A 43 -23.46 -14.04 -26.68
N GLU A 44 -23.38 -14.83 -25.63
CA GLU A 44 -23.36 -14.28 -24.28
C GLU A 44 -21.95 -13.78 -23.97
N GLY A 45 -21.83 -12.48 -23.70
CA GLY A 45 -20.62 -11.93 -23.11
C GLY A 45 -20.31 -12.68 -21.82
N ALA A 46 -19.03 -12.97 -21.58
CA ALA A 46 -18.62 -13.75 -20.42
C ALA A 46 -19.25 -13.15 -19.16
N GLU A 47 -20.15 -13.91 -18.51
CA GLU A 47 -20.61 -13.55 -17.18
C GLU A 47 -19.36 -13.43 -16.31
N ARG A 48 -19.02 -12.20 -15.92
CA ARG A 48 -18.18 -12.02 -14.74
C ARG A 48 -19.00 -12.61 -13.61
N SER A 49 -18.79 -13.90 -13.33
CA SER A 49 -19.38 -14.59 -12.20
C SER A 49 -19.28 -13.63 -11.02
N SER A 50 -20.39 -13.33 -10.38
CA SER A 50 -20.48 -12.44 -9.23
C SER A 50 -19.83 -13.02 -7.98
N LYS A 51 -19.00 -14.06 -8.10
CA LYS A 51 -17.85 -14.19 -7.19
C LYS A 51 -17.07 -12.90 -7.39
N LYS A 52 -17.04 -12.04 -6.37
CA LYS A 52 -16.01 -11.00 -6.26
C LYS A 52 -14.68 -11.68 -6.62
N ALA A 53 -14.25 -11.56 -7.87
CA ALA A 53 -12.86 -11.47 -8.17
C ALA A 53 -12.49 -10.22 -7.39
N GLU A 54 -12.00 -10.41 -6.16
CA GLU A 54 -11.10 -9.44 -5.57
C GLU A 54 -10.15 -9.12 -6.72
N THR A 55 -10.34 -7.96 -7.33
CA THR A 55 -9.34 -7.34 -8.17
C THR A 55 -8.03 -7.59 -7.46
N GLY A 56 -7.01 -8.11 -8.15
CA GLY A 56 -5.68 -8.41 -7.60
C GLY A 56 -4.93 -7.16 -7.10
N GLN A 57 -5.63 -6.24 -6.45
CA GLN A 57 -5.18 -5.05 -5.80
C GLN A 57 -4.68 -5.42 -4.41
N LEU A 58 -3.49 -4.96 -4.13
CA LEU A 58 -2.79 -5.17 -2.87
C LEU A 58 -3.50 -4.40 -1.75
N GLY A 59 -4.11 -5.08 -0.77
CA GLY A 59 -4.63 -4.41 0.43
C GLY A 59 -3.52 -3.89 1.36
N VAL A 60 -3.87 -3.13 2.41
CA VAL A 60 -2.89 -2.54 3.35
C VAL A 60 -2.01 -3.59 4.06
N HIS A 61 -2.56 -4.75 4.43
CA HIS A 61 -1.75 -5.85 4.97
C HIS A 61 -0.86 -6.49 3.89
N GLY A 62 -1.30 -6.45 2.64
CA GLY A 62 -0.49 -6.86 1.50
C GLY A 62 0.72 -5.94 1.30
N VAL A 63 0.55 -4.62 1.44
CA VAL A 63 1.67 -3.66 1.44
C VAL A 63 2.72 -4.05 2.46
N ARG A 64 2.30 -4.35 3.70
CA ARG A 64 3.21 -4.82 4.76
C ARG A 64 3.94 -6.11 4.37
N VAL A 65 3.24 -7.09 3.78
CA VAL A 65 3.87 -8.32 3.28
C VAL A 65 4.95 -8.01 2.24
N VAL A 66 4.68 -7.11 1.30
CA VAL A 66 5.66 -6.73 0.26
C VAL A 66 6.85 -5.97 0.84
N GLN A 67 6.63 -5.08 1.80
CA GLN A 67 7.72 -4.39 2.51
C GLN A 67 8.65 -5.36 3.23
N VAL A 68 8.07 -6.37 3.92
CA VAL A 68 8.86 -7.40 4.60
C VAL A 68 9.60 -8.28 3.59
N LEU A 69 8.96 -8.62 2.47
CA LEU A 69 9.57 -9.39 1.39
C LEU A 69 10.76 -8.63 0.75
N LEU A 70 10.63 -7.32 0.50
CA LEU A 70 11.70 -6.45 0.00
C LEU A 70 12.91 -6.39 0.95
N ALA A 71 12.69 -6.58 2.25
CA ALA A 71 13.74 -6.64 3.27
C ALA A 71 14.38 -8.02 3.44
N GLN A 72 13.88 -9.07 2.77
CA GLN A 72 14.49 -10.40 2.83
C GLN A 72 15.71 -10.46 1.92
N GLU A 73 16.81 -11.01 2.42
CA GLU A 73 18.02 -11.28 1.63
C GLU A 73 17.97 -12.65 0.95
N ALA A 74 17.25 -13.61 1.55
CA ALA A 74 17.16 -14.99 1.10
C ALA A 74 15.72 -15.40 0.78
N ALA A 75 15.59 -16.52 0.05
CA ALA A 75 14.30 -17.06 -0.33
C ALA A 75 13.47 -17.49 0.90
N VAL A 76 12.20 -17.08 0.96
CA VAL A 76 11.31 -17.31 2.10
C VAL A 76 10.15 -18.23 1.78
N SER A 77 9.71 -19.00 2.77
CA SER A 77 8.44 -19.71 2.69
C SER A 77 7.26 -18.78 2.95
N VAL A 78 6.06 -19.22 2.57
CA VAL A 78 4.82 -18.46 2.81
C VAL A 78 4.53 -18.30 4.30
N SER A 79 4.84 -19.30 5.13
CA SER A 79 4.60 -19.27 6.58
C SER A 79 5.58 -18.35 7.30
N GLU A 80 6.87 -18.38 6.92
CA GLU A 80 7.87 -17.44 7.44
C GLU A 80 7.48 -16.00 7.13
N LEU A 81 7.14 -15.72 5.86
CA LEU A 81 6.74 -14.38 5.45
C LEU A 81 5.46 -13.91 6.16
N ALA A 82 4.45 -14.79 6.28
CA ALA A 82 3.22 -14.49 7.02
C ALA A 82 3.50 -14.12 8.48
N LYS A 83 4.37 -14.89 9.16
CA LYS A 83 4.77 -14.62 10.54
C LYS A 83 5.51 -13.29 10.66
N GLN A 84 6.52 -13.06 9.83
CA GLN A 84 7.34 -11.83 9.87
C GLN A 84 6.51 -10.58 9.55
N ALA A 85 5.53 -10.67 8.66
CA ALA A 85 4.66 -9.56 8.28
C ALA A 85 3.39 -9.46 9.15
N ASN A 86 3.24 -10.28 10.20
CA ASN A 86 2.02 -10.38 11.00
C ASN A 86 0.75 -10.44 10.13
N ALA A 87 0.77 -11.28 9.11
CA ALA A 87 -0.32 -11.48 8.17
C ALA A 87 -0.82 -12.92 8.26
N SER A 88 -2.05 -13.17 7.81
CA SER A 88 -2.49 -14.56 7.68
C SER A 88 -1.73 -15.26 6.55
N VAL A 89 -1.55 -16.58 6.69
CA VAL A 89 -0.93 -17.40 5.64
C VAL A 89 -1.67 -17.25 4.30
N GLY A 90 -2.99 -17.14 4.33
CA GLY A 90 -3.81 -16.89 3.14
C GLY A 90 -3.50 -15.55 2.46
N GLN A 91 -3.31 -14.47 3.23
CA GLN A 91 -2.93 -13.17 2.69
C GLN A 91 -1.52 -13.20 2.09
N ALA A 92 -0.54 -13.75 2.81
CA ALA A 92 0.82 -13.91 2.28
C ALA A 92 0.84 -14.78 1.00
N HIS A 93 0.05 -15.85 0.96
CA HIS A 93 -0.10 -16.69 -0.22
C HIS A 93 -0.68 -15.92 -1.43
N ARG A 94 -1.74 -15.13 -1.21
CA ARG A 94 -2.36 -14.30 -2.26
C ARG A 94 -1.37 -13.30 -2.83
N VAL A 95 -0.63 -12.58 -1.98
CA VAL A 95 0.40 -11.62 -2.40
C VAL A 95 1.50 -12.32 -3.20
N LEU A 96 2.06 -13.42 -2.69
CA LEU A 96 3.12 -14.15 -3.41
C LEU A 96 2.63 -14.70 -4.75
N THR A 97 1.38 -15.17 -4.84
CA THR A 97 0.80 -15.65 -6.10
C THR A 97 0.64 -14.51 -7.11
N LEU A 98 0.22 -13.32 -6.66
CA LEU A 98 0.14 -12.12 -7.50
C LEU A 98 1.52 -11.73 -8.05
N LEU A 99 2.52 -11.67 -7.18
CA LEU A 99 3.89 -11.32 -7.56
C LEU A 99 4.55 -12.38 -8.45
N GLU A 100 4.28 -13.66 -8.24
CA GLU A 100 4.70 -14.76 -9.13
C GLU A 100 4.08 -14.59 -10.52
N LYS A 101 2.76 -14.30 -10.61
CA LYS A 101 2.05 -14.08 -11.87
C LYS A 101 2.58 -12.86 -12.65
N GLN A 102 3.00 -11.81 -11.94
CA GLN A 102 3.59 -10.61 -12.53
C GLN A 102 5.09 -10.75 -12.83
N GLY A 103 5.69 -11.91 -12.52
CA GLY A 103 7.11 -12.13 -12.78
C GLY A 103 8.03 -11.27 -11.91
N LEU A 104 7.59 -10.87 -10.70
CA LEU A 104 8.39 -10.12 -9.72
C LEU A 104 9.06 -11.05 -8.69
N VAL A 105 8.52 -12.25 -8.52
CA VAL A 105 9.03 -13.29 -7.60
C VAL A 105 9.33 -14.57 -8.37
N ARG A 106 10.41 -15.27 -8.01
CA ARG A 106 10.70 -16.65 -8.44
C ARG A 106 10.29 -17.60 -7.34
N SER A 107 9.83 -18.78 -7.73
CA SER A 107 9.64 -19.87 -6.79
C SER A 107 10.57 -21.03 -7.08
N SER A 108 11.07 -21.65 -6.01
CA SER A 108 11.83 -22.89 -6.03
C SER A 108 11.20 -23.90 -5.05
N GLY A 109 11.37 -25.19 -5.32
CA GLY A 109 10.77 -26.26 -4.51
C GLY A 109 9.26 -26.45 -4.71
N ARG A 110 8.66 -27.36 -3.93
CA ARG A 110 7.24 -27.73 -3.99
C ARG A 110 6.68 -27.99 -2.59
N GLY A 111 5.36 -27.87 -2.45
CA GLY A 111 4.66 -28.14 -1.19
C GLY A 111 5.22 -27.29 -0.03
N PRO A 112 5.43 -27.88 1.17
CA PRO A 112 6.02 -27.19 2.32
C PRO A 112 7.44 -26.65 2.08
N GLN A 113 8.16 -27.21 1.10
CA GLN A 113 9.50 -26.76 0.72
C GLN A 113 9.48 -25.64 -0.33
N LYS A 114 8.29 -25.17 -0.76
CA LYS A 114 8.19 -24.06 -1.72
C LYS A 114 8.73 -22.76 -1.09
N ARG A 115 9.80 -22.22 -1.65
CA ARG A 115 10.40 -20.92 -1.30
C ARG A 115 10.18 -19.91 -2.41
N ARG A 116 10.22 -18.63 -2.05
CA ARG A 116 10.04 -17.48 -2.94
C ARG A 116 11.17 -16.48 -2.75
N ASP A 117 11.70 -16.01 -3.86
CA ASP A 117 12.80 -15.06 -3.92
C ASP A 117 12.42 -13.87 -4.81
N VAL A 118 12.84 -12.66 -4.43
CA VAL A 118 12.57 -11.43 -5.20
C VAL A 118 13.51 -11.37 -6.39
N ARG A 119 12.96 -11.34 -7.61
CA ARG A 119 13.76 -11.34 -8.85
C ARG A 119 14.70 -10.13 -8.92
N GLU A 120 14.10 -8.95 -8.78
CA GLU A 120 14.77 -7.66 -8.86
C GLU A 120 14.06 -6.74 -7.86
N ARG A 121 14.79 -6.32 -6.82
CA ARG A 121 14.19 -5.52 -5.73
C ARG A 121 13.76 -4.14 -6.22
N THR A 122 14.52 -3.56 -7.14
CA THR A 122 14.20 -2.36 -7.92
C THR A 122 12.79 -2.45 -8.52
N LEU A 123 12.53 -3.50 -9.32
CA LEU A 123 11.23 -3.68 -9.99
C LEU A 123 10.09 -3.91 -9.00
N LEU A 124 10.34 -4.65 -7.90
CA LEU A 124 9.32 -4.88 -6.88
C LEU A 124 8.99 -3.60 -6.10
N LEU A 125 9.98 -2.75 -5.83
CA LEU A 125 9.77 -1.45 -5.18
C LEU A 125 8.99 -0.50 -6.10
N ASP A 126 9.39 -0.40 -7.37
CA ASP A 126 8.70 0.43 -8.37
C ASP A 126 7.26 -0.05 -8.58
N TRP A 127 7.05 -1.36 -8.57
CA TRP A 127 5.70 -1.94 -8.61
C TRP A 127 4.90 -1.59 -7.35
N LEU A 128 5.50 -1.70 -6.16
CA LEU A 128 4.83 -1.40 -4.89
C LEU A 128 4.38 0.06 -4.83
N GLU A 129 5.23 0.97 -5.29
CA GLU A 129 4.96 2.40 -5.38
C GLU A 129 3.71 2.72 -6.21
N GLN A 130 3.45 1.95 -7.27
CA GLN A 130 2.27 2.10 -8.11
C GLN A 130 0.98 1.56 -7.47
N GLN A 131 1.06 0.88 -6.31
CA GLN A 131 -0.12 0.33 -5.64
C GLN A 131 -0.81 1.42 -4.81
N PRO A 132 -2.09 1.75 -5.06
CA PRO A 132 -2.77 2.81 -4.32
C PRO A 132 -2.75 2.64 -2.79
N PRO A 133 -2.85 1.42 -2.23
CA PRO A 133 -2.75 1.25 -0.77
C PRO A 133 -1.34 1.49 -0.20
N ALA A 134 -0.29 1.44 -1.01
CA ALA A 134 1.09 1.72 -0.58
C ALA A 134 1.39 3.23 -0.53
N THR A 135 0.70 4.03 -1.33
CA THR A 135 0.87 5.50 -1.44
C THR A 135 -0.35 6.26 -0.95
N ARG A 136 -1.26 5.57 -0.24
CA ARG A 136 -2.49 6.14 0.32
C ARG A 136 -2.18 7.33 1.24
N ARG A 137 -2.97 8.38 1.09
CA ARG A 137 -3.02 9.48 2.07
C ARG A 137 -3.73 9.02 3.33
N GLU A 138 -3.00 8.97 4.44
CA GLU A 138 -3.55 8.62 5.75
C GLU A 138 -4.27 9.82 6.38
N PRO A 139 -5.31 9.59 7.21
CA PRO A 139 -5.79 10.60 8.14
C PRO A 139 -4.64 11.08 9.02
N SER A 140 -4.55 12.39 9.18
CA SER A 140 -3.49 13.04 9.94
C SER A 140 -4.02 14.01 10.98
N LEU A 141 -3.23 14.26 12.01
CA LEU A 141 -3.45 15.29 13.02
C LEU A 141 -2.18 16.11 13.19
N ASP A 142 -2.28 17.41 12.93
CA ASP A 142 -1.17 18.34 13.04
C ASP A 142 -1.01 18.77 14.51
N VAL A 143 0.20 18.64 15.03
CA VAL A 143 0.51 18.93 16.43
C VAL A 143 1.83 19.70 16.58
N ALA A 144 1.91 20.48 17.65
CA ALA A 144 3.11 21.17 18.08
C ALA A 144 3.60 20.57 19.40
N LEU A 145 4.89 20.22 19.43
CA LEU A 145 5.59 19.84 20.65
C LEU A 145 6.87 20.64 20.77
N TYR A 146 7.04 21.38 21.86
CA TYR A 146 8.25 22.18 22.07
C TYR A 146 9.51 21.30 22.13
N ALA A 147 10.50 21.65 21.30
CA ALA A 147 11.86 21.11 21.28
C ALA A 147 12.78 22.16 20.63
N ARG A 148 14.07 22.19 21.02
CA ARG A 148 15.03 23.17 20.48
C ARG A 148 15.63 22.75 19.14
N ARG A 149 15.64 21.45 18.85
CA ARG A 149 16.19 20.85 17.64
C ARG A 149 15.31 19.69 17.15
N PRO A 150 15.34 19.35 15.85
CA PRO A 150 14.58 18.22 15.32
C PRO A 150 14.89 16.89 16.01
N GLU A 151 16.15 16.61 16.34
CA GLU A 151 16.51 15.33 16.97
C GLU A 151 15.94 15.22 18.39
N GLU A 152 15.93 16.35 19.13
CA GLU A 152 15.29 16.45 20.45
C GLU A 152 13.78 16.21 20.33
N LEU A 153 13.13 16.75 19.29
CA LEU A 153 11.72 16.55 19.02
C LEU A 153 11.41 15.06 18.82
N TRP A 154 12.15 14.38 17.94
CA TRP A 154 11.92 12.97 17.60
C TRP A 154 12.19 12.02 18.77
N LEU A 155 13.28 12.26 19.51
CA LEU A 155 13.62 11.47 20.70
C LEU A 155 12.57 11.64 21.80
N LYS A 156 12.15 12.90 22.06
CA LYS A 156 11.12 13.20 23.05
C LYS A 156 9.78 12.57 22.68
N THR A 157 9.37 12.67 21.43
CA THR A 157 8.17 12.00 20.91
C THR A 157 8.25 10.49 21.09
N SER A 158 9.36 9.87 20.69
CA SER A 158 9.51 8.41 20.75
C SER A 158 9.53 7.91 22.19
N THR A 159 10.26 8.62 23.07
CA THR A 159 10.30 8.30 24.50
C THR A 159 8.91 8.32 25.11
N LYS A 160 8.15 9.40 24.92
CA LYS A 160 6.80 9.53 25.52
C LYS A 160 5.82 8.47 25.01
N LEU A 161 5.83 8.19 23.70
CA LEU A 161 4.94 7.18 23.12
C LEU A 161 5.35 5.75 23.53
N SER A 162 6.65 5.44 23.57
CA SER A 162 7.17 4.16 24.07
C SER A 162 6.81 3.93 25.54
N THR A 163 7.00 4.94 26.41
CA THR A 163 6.61 4.85 27.83
C THR A 163 5.12 4.61 28.01
N ALA A 164 4.29 5.15 27.12
CA ALA A 164 2.84 4.94 27.11
C ALA A 164 2.41 3.63 26.41
N GLY A 165 3.34 2.81 25.91
CA GLY A 165 3.04 1.58 25.20
C GLY A 165 2.37 1.77 23.83
N VAL A 166 2.52 2.96 23.22
CA VAL A 166 1.91 3.28 21.93
C VAL A 166 2.88 2.93 20.81
N GLY A 167 2.47 2.02 19.90
CA GLY A 167 3.24 1.71 18.71
C GLY A 167 3.36 2.93 17.79
N HIS A 168 4.57 3.32 17.43
CA HIS A 168 4.80 4.51 16.62
C HIS A 168 6.07 4.38 15.79
N ALA A 169 6.20 5.21 14.76
CA ALA A 169 7.40 5.25 13.93
C ALA A 169 7.59 6.61 13.24
N LEU A 170 8.77 7.20 13.37
CA LEU A 170 9.24 8.30 12.53
C LEU A 170 9.40 7.81 11.09
N THR A 171 8.92 8.60 10.13
CA THR A 171 8.98 8.26 8.71
C THR A 171 9.21 9.48 7.81
N GLY A 172 9.27 9.25 6.49
CA GLY A 172 9.42 10.27 5.46
C GLY A 172 10.77 10.98 5.50
N ALA A 173 10.78 12.25 5.09
CA ALA A 173 12.02 13.03 4.97
C ALA A 173 12.78 13.18 6.29
N ALA A 174 12.08 13.27 7.42
CA ALA A 174 12.71 13.33 8.74
C ALA A 174 13.44 12.04 9.09
N ALA A 175 12.79 10.88 8.86
CA ALA A 175 13.43 9.58 9.05
C ALA A 175 14.60 9.36 8.08
N ALA A 176 14.48 9.81 6.82
CA ALA A 176 15.58 9.76 5.86
C ALA A 176 16.82 10.50 6.39
N GLY A 177 16.63 11.62 7.10
CA GLY A 177 17.69 12.42 7.71
C GLY A 177 18.55 11.63 8.69
N LEU A 178 17.96 10.66 9.41
CA LEU A 178 18.69 9.76 10.29
C LEU A 178 19.63 8.80 9.54
N TYR A 179 19.49 8.65 8.22
CA TYR A 179 20.39 7.89 7.36
C TYR A 179 21.38 8.81 6.61
N GLY A 180 21.47 10.08 6.98
CA GLY A 180 22.31 11.06 6.30
C GLY A 180 21.74 11.52 4.95
N VAL A 181 20.45 11.30 4.72
CA VAL A 181 19.77 11.63 3.46
C VAL A 181 18.64 12.61 3.70
N GLY A 182 18.53 13.63 2.86
CA GLY A 182 17.37 14.52 2.85
C GLY A 182 17.72 15.97 3.14
N PRO A 183 16.70 16.83 3.32
CA PRO A 183 16.90 18.26 3.36
C PRO A 183 17.54 18.69 4.67
N THR A 184 18.21 19.84 4.65
CA THR A 184 18.76 20.49 5.86
C THR A 184 17.69 20.88 6.87
N SER A 185 16.42 20.96 6.44
CA SER A 185 15.29 21.26 7.31
C SER A 185 14.04 20.52 6.85
N VAL A 186 13.35 19.90 7.81
CA VAL A 186 12.02 19.27 7.64
C VAL A 186 11.05 20.01 8.55
N PRO A 187 10.20 20.92 8.04
CA PRO A 187 9.36 21.77 8.87
C PRO A 187 8.30 20.99 9.65
N ILE A 188 7.77 19.90 9.08
CA ILE A 188 6.82 19.00 9.73
C ILE A 188 7.34 17.57 9.60
N SER A 189 7.64 16.92 10.72
CA SER A 189 8.07 15.53 10.74
C SER A 189 6.88 14.58 10.83
N LEU A 190 6.92 13.46 10.10
CA LEU A 190 5.83 12.50 10.05
C LEU A 190 6.04 11.41 11.10
N ILE A 191 5.05 11.22 11.98
CA ILE A 191 5.03 10.13 12.96
C ILE A 191 3.81 9.26 12.67
N ARG A 192 4.04 8.00 12.32
CA ARG A 192 2.96 7.01 12.26
C ARG A 192 2.59 6.56 13.67
N ILE A 193 1.29 6.46 13.93
CA ILE A 193 0.71 5.99 15.18
C ILE A 193 -0.09 4.72 14.89
N SER A 194 0.13 3.68 15.69
CA SER A 194 -0.54 2.39 15.51
C SER A 194 -2.07 2.56 15.56
N PRO A 195 -2.82 1.81 14.74
CA PRO A 195 -4.23 2.09 14.49
C PRO A 195 -5.15 1.83 15.69
N GLU A 196 -4.64 1.19 16.74
CA GLU A 196 -5.33 0.91 18.01
C GLU A 196 -5.47 2.17 18.89
N VAL A 197 -4.64 3.18 18.66
CA VAL A 197 -4.63 4.44 19.42
C VAL A 197 -5.10 5.58 18.52
N SER A 198 -6.04 6.39 19.01
CA SER A 198 -6.48 7.58 18.27
C SER A 198 -5.37 8.64 18.20
N LEU A 199 -5.32 9.42 17.13
CA LEU A 199 -4.32 10.48 16.98
C LEU A 199 -4.40 11.53 18.10
N ALA A 200 -5.62 11.86 18.55
CA ALA A 200 -5.84 12.79 19.66
C ALA A 200 -5.32 12.22 20.99
N GLN A 201 -5.51 10.93 21.25
CA GLN A 201 -4.95 10.27 22.43
C GLN A 201 -3.42 10.23 22.38
N ALA A 202 -2.83 9.93 21.23
CA ALA A 202 -1.37 9.99 21.05
C ALA A 202 -0.82 11.41 21.28
N ALA A 203 -1.50 12.45 20.76
CA ALA A 203 -1.18 13.84 21.02
C ALA A 203 -1.18 14.17 22.52
N ALA A 204 -2.25 13.78 23.23
CA ALA A 204 -2.38 13.98 24.67
C ALA A 204 -1.27 13.29 25.49
N LEU A 205 -0.93 12.02 25.15
CA LEU A 205 0.14 11.27 25.81
C LEU A 205 1.52 11.91 25.62
N MET A 206 1.75 12.55 24.47
CA MET A 206 2.98 13.32 24.23
C MET A 206 2.96 14.69 24.90
N GLY A 207 1.82 15.16 25.42
CA GLY A 207 1.61 16.55 25.81
C GLY A 207 1.85 17.51 24.64
N ALA A 208 1.46 17.09 23.43
CA ALA A 208 1.52 17.91 22.23
C ALA A 208 0.22 18.70 22.06
N GLU A 209 0.33 19.94 21.60
CA GLU A 209 -0.80 20.80 21.31
C GLU A 209 -1.33 20.52 19.91
N VAL A 210 -2.63 20.26 19.77
CA VAL A 210 -3.28 20.16 18.46
C VAL A 210 -3.43 21.57 17.89
N THR A 211 -2.96 21.81 16.68
CA THR A 211 -2.94 23.16 16.11
C THR A 211 -3.17 23.17 14.59
N GLU A 212 -3.77 24.25 14.09
CA GLU A 212 -3.91 24.52 12.65
C GLU A 212 -2.70 25.30 12.09
N ARG A 213 -1.85 25.88 12.95
CA ARG A 213 -0.68 26.67 12.56
C ARG A 213 0.52 26.38 13.45
N GLY A 214 1.71 26.34 12.85
CA GLY A 214 2.95 26.13 13.60
C GLY A 214 3.16 24.68 14.07
N ALA A 215 2.46 23.71 13.46
CA ALA A 215 2.74 22.31 13.68
C ALA A 215 4.18 21.98 13.28
N ASN A 216 4.84 21.15 14.10
CA ASN A 216 6.17 20.61 13.81
C ASN A 216 6.15 19.07 13.67
N LEU A 217 5.00 18.45 13.97
CA LEU A 217 4.72 17.04 13.76
C LEU A 217 3.36 16.88 13.07
N ALA A 218 3.26 15.90 12.17
CA ALA A 218 1.99 15.37 11.71
C ALA A 218 1.89 13.90 12.14
N LEU A 219 0.88 13.61 12.96
CA LEU A 219 0.57 12.25 13.40
C LEU A 219 -0.27 11.58 12.34
N LEU A 220 0.20 10.48 11.78
CA LEU A 220 -0.48 9.73 10.73
C LEU A 220 -1.06 8.45 11.33
N LYS A 221 -2.31 8.11 10.99
CA LYS A 221 -2.84 6.79 11.33
C LYS A 221 -2.09 5.72 10.53
N ASP A 222 -1.54 4.70 11.18
CA ASP A 222 -0.84 3.62 10.50
C ASP A 222 -1.78 2.50 10.05
N THR A 223 -2.63 2.79 9.07
CA THR A 223 -3.58 1.80 8.54
C THR A 223 -2.84 0.58 8.00
N GLY A 224 -3.18 -0.61 8.52
CA GLY A 224 -2.52 -1.87 8.15
C GLY A 224 -1.16 -2.11 8.82
N GLY A 225 -0.71 -1.21 9.71
CA GLY A 225 0.54 -1.34 10.44
C GLY A 225 1.77 -1.30 9.54
N VAL A 226 1.77 -0.48 8.49
CA VAL A 226 2.83 -0.48 7.46
C VAL A 226 4.09 0.27 7.90
N GLY A 227 4.01 1.14 8.92
CA GLY A 227 5.16 1.86 9.46
C GLY A 227 5.56 1.47 10.87
N CYS A 228 4.61 1.16 11.74
CA CYS A 228 4.89 0.78 13.12
C CYS A 228 5.34 -0.69 13.21
N TRP A 229 4.84 -1.58 12.35
CA TRP A 229 5.29 -2.97 12.34
C TRP A 229 6.68 -3.10 11.72
N GLY A 230 7.60 -3.72 12.45
CA GLY A 230 9.01 -3.82 12.01
C GLY A 230 9.76 -2.50 12.11
N ALA A 231 9.21 -1.50 12.82
CA ALA A 231 9.97 -0.33 13.23
C ALA A 231 11.22 -0.77 14.03
N LYS A 232 12.32 -0.05 13.82
CA LYS A 232 13.58 -0.31 14.51
C LYS A 232 14.00 0.93 15.29
N GLU A 233 14.57 0.71 16.45
CA GLU A 233 15.16 1.78 17.22
C GLU A 233 16.46 2.25 16.58
N LYS A 234 16.61 3.57 16.45
CA LYS A 234 17.86 4.23 16.07
C LYS A 234 18.03 5.46 16.95
N ASP A 235 19.08 5.49 17.76
CA ASP A 235 19.37 6.59 18.70
C ASP A 235 18.18 6.92 19.62
N GLY A 236 17.46 5.90 20.10
CA GLY A 236 16.26 6.04 20.94
C GLY A 236 14.98 6.45 20.20
N ILE A 237 15.03 6.59 18.87
CA ILE A 237 13.90 6.95 18.01
C ILE A 237 13.37 5.68 17.35
N GLN A 238 12.06 5.45 17.42
CA GLN A 238 11.44 4.37 16.64
C GLN A 238 11.30 4.83 15.19
N VAL A 239 11.97 4.15 14.26
CA VAL A 239 12.00 4.51 12.83
C VAL A 239 11.28 3.44 12.02
N ALA A 240 10.44 3.87 11.08
CA ALA A 240 9.68 2.96 10.22
C ALA A 240 10.61 2.06 9.37
N PRO A 241 10.13 0.90 8.88
CA PRO A 241 10.86 0.10 7.91
C PRO A 241 11.37 0.95 6.74
N ALA A 242 12.58 0.69 6.24
CA ALA A 242 13.22 1.54 5.23
C ALA A 242 12.36 1.73 3.96
N VAL A 243 11.69 0.67 3.49
CA VAL A 243 10.75 0.77 2.35
C VAL A 243 9.61 1.76 2.64
N ARG A 244 9.14 1.81 3.90
CA ARG A 244 8.10 2.75 4.31
C ARG A 244 8.62 4.19 4.38
N VAL A 245 9.84 4.38 4.90
CA VAL A 245 10.54 5.67 4.88
C VAL A 245 10.65 6.21 3.45
N TYR A 246 11.09 5.37 2.51
CA TYR A 246 11.14 5.70 1.08
C TYR A 246 9.78 6.16 0.56
N LEU A 247 8.74 5.35 0.74
CA LEU A 247 7.41 5.64 0.18
C LEU A 247 6.78 6.90 0.79
N ASP A 248 6.99 7.20 2.08
CA ASP A 248 6.48 8.45 2.68
C ASP A 248 7.32 9.68 2.31
N ALA A 249 8.63 9.52 2.12
CA ALA A 249 9.51 10.64 1.78
C ALA A 249 9.07 11.30 0.48
N ARG A 250 8.52 10.51 -0.46
CA ARG A 250 7.94 10.99 -1.72
C ARG A 250 6.80 12.00 -1.55
N SER A 251 6.08 11.97 -0.44
CA SER A 251 4.97 12.90 -0.17
C SER A 251 5.43 14.29 0.27
N ALA A 252 6.72 14.46 0.60
CA ALA A 252 7.28 15.75 1.00
C ALA A 252 7.52 16.70 -0.19
N ARG A 253 7.74 17.98 0.11
CA ARG A 253 8.26 18.95 -0.88
C ARG A 253 9.68 18.52 -1.30
N ARG A 254 9.92 18.39 -2.62
CA ARG A 254 11.12 17.72 -3.20
C ARG A 254 11.27 16.26 -2.75
N GLY A 255 10.15 15.61 -2.43
CA GLY A 255 10.12 14.24 -1.91
C GLY A 255 10.70 13.20 -2.85
N GLU A 256 10.57 13.40 -4.17
CA GLU A 256 11.14 12.48 -5.16
C GLU A 256 12.68 12.41 -5.10
N ASP A 257 13.36 13.56 -4.97
CA ASP A 257 14.82 13.59 -4.88
C ASP A 257 15.31 12.97 -3.56
N ILE A 258 14.62 13.26 -2.46
CA ILE A 258 14.92 12.66 -1.14
C ILE A 258 14.74 11.15 -1.20
N ALA A 259 13.63 10.68 -1.78
CA ALA A 259 13.34 9.26 -1.91
C ALA A 259 14.36 8.55 -2.82
N ARG A 260 14.77 9.18 -3.93
CA ARG A 260 15.80 8.65 -4.83
C ARG A 260 17.13 8.49 -4.12
N GLN A 261 17.61 9.53 -3.44
CA GLN A 261 18.86 9.46 -2.67
C GLN A 261 18.75 8.44 -1.51
N PHE A 262 17.58 8.34 -0.87
CA PHE A 262 17.37 7.41 0.24
C PHE A 262 17.40 5.96 -0.25
N ARG A 263 16.81 5.71 -1.42
CA ARG A 263 16.85 4.43 -2.09
C ARG A 263 18.29 3.99 -2.37
N GLU A 264 19.14 4.87 -2.90
CA GLU A 264 20.55 4.58 -3.14
C GLU A 264 21.34 4.28 -1.86
N VAL A 265 21.16 5.11 -0.82
CA VAL A 265 21.97 5.02 0.42
C VAL A 265 21.50 3.92 1.37
N ALA A 266 20.18 3.75 1.52
CA ALA A 266 19.59 2.93 2.59
C ALA A 266 18.94 1.64 2.09
N LEU A 267 18.46 1.58 0.84
CA LEU A 267 17.87 0.35 0.27
C LEU A 267 18.88 -0.42 -0.60
N GLY A 268 19.72 0.28 -1.36
CA GLY A 268 20.77 -0.32 -2.19
C GLY A 268 20.26 -0.97 -3.48
N TYR A 269 19.06 -0.62 -3.96
CA TYR A 269 18.44 -1.12 -5.20
C TYR A 269 17.36 -0.15 -5.72
#